data_AF-A0A1Q7DDC4-F1
#
_entry.id   AF-A0A1Q7DDC4-F1
#
_cell.length_a   1.000
_cell.length_b   1.000
_cell.length_c   1.000
_cell.angle_alpha   90.00
_cell.angle_beta   90.00
_cell.angle_gamma   90.00
#
_symmetry.space_group_name_H-M   'P 1'
#
loop_
_entity.id
_entity.type
_entity.pdbx_description
1 polymer ?
#
loop_
_entity_poly.entity_id
_entity_poly.type
_entity_poly.pdbx_seq_one_letter_code
_entity_poly.pdbx_strand_id
1 'polypeptide(L)'
;MNQFFEALGQDWGDAAQRRGAAIVKPALDSRVALELLELARVAAHTQERRFAPLTCYMAGVAAERLRTAKPAVDEGAIAEFIQEVRQKLEREIPGL
;
A
#
# COMPACT_ATOMS: atom_id res chain seq x y z
N MET A 1 -0.84 -4.40 -14.97
CA MET A 1 0.20 -4.49 -13.92
C MET A 1 1.06 -5.72 -14.21
N ASN A 2 2.12 -6.02 -13.46
CA ASN A 2 2.89 -7.26 -13.66
C ASN A 2 2.00 -8.49 -13.44
N GLN A 3 2.08 -9.49 -14.33
CA GLN A 3 1.35 -10.77 -14.28
C GLN A 3 1.45 -11.47 -12.92
N PHE A 4 2.59 -11.32 -12.23
CA PHE A 4 2.77 -11.84 -10.87
C PHE A 4 1.70 -11.32 -9.89
N PHE A 5 1.46 -10.00 -9.87
CA PHE A 5 0.49 -9.41 -8.94
C PHE A 5 -0.96 -9.76 -9.32
N GLU A 6 -1.23 -9.95 -10.61
CA GLU A 6 -2.54 -10.44 -11.05
C GLU A 6 -2.78 -11.88 -10.58
N ALA A 7 -1.79 -12.76 -10.67
CA ALA A 7 -1.91 -14.12 -10.14
C ALA A 7 -2.07 -14.10 -8.61
N LEU A 8 -1.24 -13.33 -7.90
CA LEU A 8 -1.31 -13.22 -6.44
C LEU A 8 -2.68 -12.70 -5.96
N GLY A 9 -3.26 -11.72 -6.65
CA GLY A 9 -4.61 -11.25 -6.34
C GLY A 9 -5.66 -12.37 -6.46
N GLN A 10 -5.51 -13.26 -7.44
CA GLN A 10 -6.40 -14.42 -7.59
C GLN A 10 -6.26 -15.38 -6.41
N ASP A 11 -5.02 -15.68 -6.00
CA ASP A 11 -4.76 -16.58 -4.87
C ASP A 11 -5.43 -16.09 -3.58
N TRP A 12 -5.45 -14.77 -3.34
CA TRP A 12 -6.16 -14.16 -2.21
C TRP A 12 -7.68 -14.36 -2.31
N GLY A 13 -8.26 -14.13 -3.49
CA GLY A 13 -9.69 -14.35 -3.75
C GLY A 13 -10.08 -15.82 -3.50
N ASP A 14 -9.32 -16.75 -4.05
CA ASP A 14 -9.56 -18.19 -3.88
C ASP A 14 -9.40 -18.62 -2.42
N ALA A 15 -8.41 -18.05 -1.71
CA ALA A 15 -8.21 -18.32 -0.29
C ALA A 15 -9.36 -17.80 0.58
N ALA A 16 -9.95 -16.65 0.24
CA ALA A 16 -11.13 -16.13 0.92
C ALA A 16 -12.37 -17.00 0.61
N GLN A 17 -12.54 -17.41 -0.65
CA GLN A 17 -13.65 -18.26 -1.08
C GLN A 17 -13.67 -19.59 -0.32
N ARG A 18 -12.50 -20.22 -0.12
CA ARG A 18 -12.35 -21.44 0.70
C ARG A 18 -12.80 -21.26 2.16
N ARG A 19 -12.93 -20.01 2.63
CA ARG A 19 -13.40 -19.64 3.97
C ARG A 19 -14.84 -19.11 3.98
N GLY A 20 -15.56 -19.25 2.87
CA GLY A 20 -16.95 -18.81 2.75
C GLY A 20 -17.12 -17.30 2.57
N ALA A 21 -16.06 -16.57 2.23
CA ALA A 21 -16.11 -15.13 1.99
C ALA A 21 -15.72 -14.81 0.54
N ALA A 22 -16.55 -14.04 -0.16
CA ALA A 22 -16.19 -13.47 -1.45
C ALA A 22 -15.60 -12.08 -1.22
N ILE A 23 -14.34 -11.88 -1.62
CA ILE A 23 -13.68 -10.57 -1.61
C ILE A 23 -13.42 -10.11 -3.03
N VAL A 24 -13.40 -8.80 -3.24
CA VAL A 24 -12.88 -8.23 -4.47
C VAL A 24 -11.39 -8.57 -4.55
N LYS A 25 -10.96 -9.10 -5.69
CA LYS A 25 -9.56 -9.41 -5.96
C LYS A 25 -8.69 -8.19 -5.67
N PRO A 26 -7.68 -8.29 -4.79
CA PRO A 26 -6.73 -7.21 -4.58
C PRO A 26 -6.03 -6.87 -5.89
N ALA A 27 -5.98 -5.57 -6.19
CA ALA A 27 -5.23 -5.01 -7.29
C ALA A 27 -4.52 -3.75 -6.78
N LEU A 28 -3.33 -3.50 -7.32
CA LEU A 28 -2.58 -2.27 -7.05
C LEU A 28 -2.61 -1.41 -8.31
N ASP A 29 -2.80 -0.10 -8.14
CA ASP A 29 -2.46 0.85 -9.19
C ASP A 29 -0.94 1.03 -9.26
N SER A 30 -0.41 1.30 -10.44
CA SER A 30 1.03 1.49 -10.63
C SER A 30 1.62 2.63 -9.81
N ARG A 31 0.88 3.73 -9.60
CA ARG A 31 1.32 4.89 -8.81
C ARG A 31 1.33 4.56 -7.32
N VAL A 32 0.29 3.86 -6.86
CA VAL A 32 0.21 3.37 -5.48
C VAL A 32 1.35 2.40 -5.18
N ALA A 33 1.64 1.47 -6.11
CA ALA A 33 2.76 0.55 -5.97
C ALA A 33 4.10 1.27 -5.86
N LEU A 34 4.34 2.29 -6.69
CA LEU A 34 5.56 3.11 -6.61
C LEU A 34 5.70 3.80 -5.25
N GLU A 35 4.65 4.44 -4.76
CA GLU A 35 4.69 5.13 -3.48
C GLU A 35 4.87 4.17 -2.29
N LEU A 36 4.34 2.94 -2.37
CA LEU A 36 4.62 1.89 -1.37
C LEU A 36 6.09 1.44 -1.38
N LEU A 37 6.71 1.33 -2.56
CA LEU A 37 8.13 0.98 -2.67
C LEU A 37 9.02 2.11 -2.12
N GLU A 38 8.70 3.36 -2.45
CA GLU A 38 9.41 4.52 -1.90
C GLU A 38 9.19 4.65 -0.39
N LEU A 39 8.00 4.36 0.12
CA LEU A 39 7.72 4.33 1.55
C LEU A 39 8.55 3.25 2.25
N ALA A 40 8.66 2.05 1.65
CA ALA A 40 9.51 0.99 2.17
C ALA A 40 10.98 1.44 2.22
N ARG A 41 11.46 2.09 1.15
CA ARG A 41 12.81 2.66 1.07
C ARG A 41 13.04 3.65 2.21
N VAL A 42 12.18 4.65 2.37
CA VAL A 42 12.28 5.66 3.44
C VAL A 42 12.25 5.00 4.81
N ALA A 43 11.26 4.14 5.08
CA ALA A 43 11.12 3.46 6.37
C ALA A 43 12.34 2.60 6.74
N ALA A 44 12.99 1.97 5.75
CA ALA A 44 14.19 1.17 5.96
C ALA A 44 15.42 2.01 6.39
N HIS A 45 15.40 3.32 6.20
CA HIS A 45 16.45 4.25 6.64
C HIS A 45 16.15 4.91 7.99
N THR A 46 15.01 4.60 8.61
CA THR A 46 14.71 5.05 9.98
C THR A 46 15.45 4.21 11.02
N GLN A 47 15.48 4.69 12.28
CA GLN A 47 16.04 3.90 13.39
C GLN A 47 15.31 2.55 13.59
N GLU A 48 14.05 2.46 13.16
CA GLU A 48 13.23 1.26 13.25
C GLU A 48 13.07 0.56 11.89
N ARG A 49 14.17 0.42 11.13
CA ARG A 49 14.21 -0.18 9.77
C ARG A 49 13.46 -1.51 9.60
N ARG A 50 13.37 -2.33 10.64
CA ARG A 50 12.66 -3.61 10.66
C ARG A 50 11.14 -3.45 10.46
N PHE A 51 10.61 -2.24 10.67
CA PHE A 51 9.20 -1.95 10.51
C PHE A 51 8.81 -1.53 9.10
N ALA A 52 9.74 -1.40 8.15
CA ALA A 52 9.40 -1.03 6.77
C ALA A 52 8.25 -1.88 6.15
N PRO A 53 8.20 -3.23 6.32
CA PRO A 53 7.07 -4.02 5.84
C PRO A 53 5.75 -3.68 6.56
N LEU A 54 5.81 -3.41 7.87
CA LEU A 54 4.62 -3.04 8.66
C LEU A 54 4.13 -1.64 8.31
N THR A 55 5.02 -0.70 8.00
CA THR A 55 4.67 0.63 7.50
C THR A 55 3.93 0.54 6.17
N CYS A 56 4.37 -0.33 5.25
CA CYS A 56 3.67 -0.57 3.98
C CYS A 56 2.31 -1.25 4.19
N TYR A 57 2.22 -2.22 5.11
CA TYR A 57 0.95 -2.83 5.50
C TYR A 57 -0.04 -1.77 6.04
N MET A 58 0.41 -0.88 6.93
CA MET A 58 -0.40 0.20 7.45
C MET A 58 -0.85 1.18 6.36
N ALA A 59 0.01 1.49 5.38
CA ALA A 59 -0.36 2.32 4.25
C ALA A 59 -1.49 1.69 3.43
N GLY A 60 -1.45 0.38 3.18
CA GLY A 60 -2.55 -0.35 2.54
C GLY A 60 -3.85 -0.28 3.34
N VAL A 61 -3.79 -0.49 4.66
CA VAL A 61 -4.97 -0.35 5.55
C VAL A 61 -5.53 1.07 5.52
N ALA A 62 -4.67 2.09 5.53
CA ALA A 62 -5.10 3.49 5.46
C ALA A 62 -5.74 3.83 4.11
N ALA A 63 -5.19 3.33 3.01
CA ALA A 63 -5.76 3.49 1.67
C ALA A 63 -7.17 2.90 1.58
N GLU A 64 -7.39 1.67 2.06
CA GLU A 64 -8.73 1.07 2.06
C GLU A 64 -9.73 1.82 2.94
N ARG A 65 -9.29 2.35 4.08
CA ARG A 65 -10.11 3.21 4.94
C ARG A 65 -10.49 4.52 4.23
N LEU A 66 -9.57 5.11 3.48
CA LEU A 66 -9.84 6.30 2.68
C LEU A 66 -10.82 6.01 1.53
N ARG A 67 -10.66 4.88 0.82
CA ARG A 67 -11.63 4.42 -0.19
C ARG A 67 -13.02 4.24 0.40
N THR A 68 -13.10 3.66 1.60
CA THR A 68 -14.37 3.48 2.32
C THR A 68 -14.99 4.83 2.72
N ALA A 69 -14.19 5.77 3.22
CA ALA A 69 -14.66 7.07 3.68
C ALA A 69 -15.03 8.02 2.51
N LYS A 70 -14.40 7.85 1.34
CA LYS A 70 -14.62 8.64 0.14
C LYS A 70 -14.73 7.72 -1.09
N PRO A 71 -15.92 7.15 -1.37
CA PRO A 71 -16.10 6.15 -2.44
C PRO A 71 -15.73 6.62 -3.85
N ALA A 72 -15.69 7.95 -4.09
CA ALA A 72 -15.29 8.55 -5.36
C ALA A 72 -13.80 8.91 -5.43
N VAL A 73 -12.99 8.50 -4.45
CA VAL A 73 -11.54 8.71 -4.50
C VAL A 73 -10.92 7.84 -5.59
N ASP A 74 -10.12 8.43 -6.45
CA ASP A 74 -9.37 7.69 -7.46
C ASP A 74 -8.00 7.23 -6.93
N GLU A 75 -7.37 6.32 -7.65
CA GLU A 75 -6.07 5.76 -7.29
C GLU A 75 -4.92 6.78 -7.29
N GLY A 76 -5.07 7.89 -8.03
CA GLY A 76 -4.10 8.99 -8.01
C GLY A 76 -4.12 9.71 -6.67
N ALA A 77 -5.31 10.03 -6.17
CA ALA A 77 -5.49 10.62 -4.85
C ALA A 77 -5.04 9.67 -3.71
N ILE A 78 -5.17 8.35 -3.88
CA ILE A 78 -4.59 7.38 -2.94
C ILE A 78 -3.06 7.44 -2.96
N ALA A 79 -2.44 7.52 -4.14
CA ALA A 79 -0.98 7.64 -4.26
C ALA A 79 -0.48 8.95 -3.61
N GLU A 80 -1.13 10.07 -3.86
CA GLU A 80 -0.83 11.37 -3.23
C GLU A 80 -0.96 11.31 -1.70
N PHE A 81 -1.99 10.63 -1.20
CA PHE A 81 -2.18 10.43 0.24
C PHE A 81 -1.03 9.63 0.88
N ILE A 82 -0.56 8.57 0.24
CA ILE A 82 0.60 7.80 0.71
C ILE A 82 1.88 8.63 0.61
N GLN A 83 2.04 9.38 -0.48
CA GLN A 83 3.17 10.27 -0.72
C GLN A 83 3.30 11.32 0.39
N GLU A 84 2.20 11.95 0.80
CA GLU A 84 2.18 12.96 1.87
C GLU A 84 2.80 12.42 3.16
N VAL A 85 2.38 11.23 3.59
CA VAL A 85 2.89 10.57 4.80
C VAL A 85 4.36 10.16 4.61
N ARG A 86 4.71 9.60 3.45
CA ARG A 86 6.09 9.24 3.13
C ARG A 86 7.04 10.44 3.23
N GLN A 87 6.69 11.56 2.59
CA GLN A 87 7.51 12.77 2.60
C GLN A 87 7.69 13.34 4.00
N LYS A 88 6.67 13.22 4.86
CA LYS A 88 6.81 13.57 6.28
C LYS A 88 7.86 12.71 6.96
N LEU A 89 7.81 11.39 6.79
CA LEU A 89 8.79 10.46 7.36
C LEU A 89 10.20 10.70 6.82
N GLU A 90 10.31 11.00 5.52
CA GLU A 90 11.60 11.27 4.86
C GLU A 90 12.31 12.49 5.47
N ARG A 91 11.57 13.55 5.81
CA ARG A 91 12.13 14.75 6.48
C ARG A 91 12.65 14.48 7.90
N GLU A 92 12.20 13.41 8.54
CA GLU A 92 12.66 13.02 9.88
C GLU A 92 13.98 12.23 9.84
N ILE A 93 14.46 11.86 8.64
CA ILE A 93 15.70 11.10 8.45
C ILE A 93 16.81 12.07 8.02
N PRO A 94 17.84 12.30 8.85
CA PRO A 94 18.95 13.17 8.47
C PRO A 94 19.72 12.58 7.27
N GLY A 95 19.81 13.34 6.18
CA GLY A 95 20.68 13.02 5.03
C GLY A 95 20.07 12.07 3.98
N LEU A 96 18.75 11.86 4.00
CA LEU A 96 18.00 11.24 2.91
C LEU A 96 17.41 12.28 1.95
#